data_AF-A0AAJ6CKZ5-F1
#
_entry.id   AF-A0AAJ6CKZ5-F1
#
_cell.length_a   1.000
_cell.length_b   1.000
_cell.length_c   1.000
_cell.angle_alpha   90.00
_cell.angle_beta   90.00
_cell.angle_gamma   90.00
#
_symmetry.space_group_name_H-M   'P 1'
#
loop_
_entity.id
_entity.type
_entity.pdbx_description
1 polymer ?
#
loop_
_entity_poly.entity_id
_entity_poly.type
_entity_poly.pdbx_seq_one_letter_code
_entity_poly.pdbx_strand_id
1 'polypeptide(L)'
;MSDHDNARALDERAYGKQLLPGEGAAMASYVQSGKRIPRRGEIGLNADQIEAFERAGFVMSGSRHGRMDAVRTRKEHQVISAEQRQSQLSQKRLDRARKEAEIIHQFRDMVDTMQHQPAN
;
A
#
# COMPACT_ATOMS: atom_id res chain seq x y z
N MET A 1 10.32 -20.34 -18.12
CA MET A 1 10.66 -19.49 -16.96
C MET A 1 9.64 -18.38 -16.94
N SER A 2 8.67 -18.46 -16.04
CA SER A 2 7.52 -17.56 -15.94
C SER A 2 7.81 -16.47 -14.91
N ASP A 3 7.84 -15.22 -15.35
CA ASP A 3 8.01 -14.02 -14.52
C ASP A 3 6.78 -13.76 -13.66
N HIS A 4 6.64 -14.44 -12.51
CA HIS A 4 5.55 -14.20 -11.55
C HIS A 4 6.00 -13.76 -10.15
N ASP A 5 7.31 -13.69 -9.87
CA ASP A 5 7.80 -13.56 -8.48
C ASP A 5 8.53 -12.24 -8.21
N ASN A 6 7.89 -11.10 -8.47
CA ASN A 6 8.34 -9.83 -7.89
C ASN A 6 7.16 -8.99 -7.38
N ALA A 7 6.24 -9.63 -6.67
CA ALA A 7 5.43 -8.90 -5.70
C ALA A 7 6.39 -8.42 -4.60
N ARG A 8 6.52 -7.11 -4.45
CA ARG A 8 7.25 -6.42 -3.36
C ARG A 8 6.96 -7.10 -2.02
N ALA A 9 7.76 -8.09 -1.65
CA ALA A 9 7.69 -8.72 -0.34
C ALA A 9 8.18 -7.67 0.65
N LEU A 10 7.22 -6.97 1.25
CA LEU A 10 7.49 -5.97 2.26
C LEU A 10 8.12 -6.68 3.45
N ASP A 11 9.23 -6.14 3.95
CA ASP A 11 9.86 -6.61 5.18
C ASP A 11 8.76 -6.68 6.24
N GLU A 12 8.57 -7.84 6.85
CA GLU A 12 7.55 -8.13 7.85
C GLU A 12 7.58 -7.10 9.01
N ARG A 13 8.76 -6.51 9.23
CA ARG A 13 9.02 -5.45 10.20
C ARG A 13 8.41 -4.09 9.83
N ALA A 14 8.11 -3.85 8.56
CA ALA A 14 7.57 -2.58 8.06
C ALA A 14 6.15 -2.30 8.56
N TYR A 15 5.39 -3.35 8.89
CA TYR A 15 4.04 -3.23 9.42
C TYR A 15 3.98 -3.06 10.94
N GLY A 16 5.13 -3.08 11.64
CA GLY A 16 5.23 -2.82 13.08
C GLY A 16 5.07 -4.06 13.97
N LYS A 17 5.49 -3.95 15.23
CA LYS A 17 5.70 -5.09 16.17
C LYS A 17 4.43 -5.71 16.77
N GLN A 18 3.24 -5.19 16.44
CA GLN A 18 1.96 -5.59 17.06
C GLN A 18 1.19 -6.66 16.25
N LEU A 19 1.72 -7.04 15.09
CA LEU A 19 1.17 -8.09 14.24
C LEU A 19 1.92 -9.40 14.48
N LEU A 20 1.22 -10.51 14.32
CA LEU A 20 1.85 -11.82 14.32
C LEU A 20 2.69 -12.00 13.05
N PRO A 21 3.69 -12.91 13.06
CA PRO A 21 4.44 -13.22 11.87
C PRO A 21 3.53 -13.62 10.70
N GLY A 22 3.75 -13.05 9.52
CA GLY A 22 2.97 -13.25 8.30
C GLY A 22 1.62 -12.52 8.25
N GLU A 23 1.11 -12.02 9.39
CA GLU A 23 -0.21 -11.38 9.46
C GLU A 23 -0.25 -10.08 8.66
N GLY A 24 0.78 -9.24 8.78
CA GLY A 24 0.86 -7.97 8.06
C GLY A 24 0.93 -8.14 6.55
N ALA A 25 1.74 -9.08 6.07
CA ALA A 25 1.86 -9.38 4.65
C ALA A 25 0.54 -9.92 4.06
N ALA A 26 -0.13 -10.82 4.79
CA ALA A 26 -1.43 -11.33 4.39
C ALA A 26 -2.46 -10.19 4.29
N MET A 27 -2.56 -9.34 5.32
CA MET A 27 -3.49 -8.20 5.31
C MET A 27 -3.19 -7.19 4.18
N ALA A 28 -1.91 -6.91 3.91
CA ALA A 28 -1.50 -6.00 2.84
C ALA A 28 -1.95 -6.47 1.46
N SER A 29 -1.93 -7.79 1.20
CA SER A 29 -2.40 -8.34 -0.08
C SER A 29 -3.90 -8.04 -0.34
N TYR A 30 -4.73 -8.05 0.71
CA TYR A 30 -6.14 -7.67 0.62
C TYR A 30 -6.28 -6.15 0.39
N VAL A 31 -5.50 -5.33 1.10
CA VAL A 31 -5.50 -3.86 0.92
C VAL A 31 -5.09 -3.48 -0.51
N GLN A 32 -4.03 -4.09 -1.04
CA GLN A 32 -3.54 -3.82 -2.40
C GLN A 32 -4.53 -4.28 -3.48
N SER A 33 -5.27 -5.36 -3.23
CA SER A 33 -6.34 -5.81 -4.12
C SER A 33 -7.65 -5.03 -3.95
N GLY A 34 -7.69 -4.04 -3.06
CA GLY A 34 -8.90 -3.25 -2.77
C GLY A 34 -10.01 -4.08 -2.10
N LYS A 35 -9.67 -5.27 -1.61
CA LYS A 35 -10.61 -6.19 -0.97
C LYS A 35 -10.63 -5.95 0.53
N ARG A 36 -11.79 -6.22 1.12
CA ARG A 36 -11.94 -6.27 2.56
C ARG A 36 -11.01 -7.34 3.16
N ILE A 37 -10.39 -7.03 4.29
CA ILE A 37 -9.61 -7.99 5.08
C ILE A 37 -10.59 -8.94 5.80
N PRO A 38 -10.54 -10.26 5.54
CA PRO A 38 -11.48 -11.21 6.17
C PRO A 38 -11.24 -11.38 7.66
N ARG A 39 -12.32 -11.51 8.44
CA ARG A 39 -12.26 -11.94 9.85
C ARG A 39 -12.03 -13.46 9.94
N ARG A 40 -11.60 -13.98 11.10
CA ARG A 40 -11.36 -15.43 11.29
C ARG A 40 -12.57 -16.30 10.90
N GLY A 41 -13.79 -15.86 11.23
CA GLY A 41 -15.03 -16.56 10.88
C GLY A 41 -15.48 -16.36 9.43
N GLU A 42 -14.76 -15.56 8.65
CA GLU A 42 -15.03 -15.22 7.26
C GLU A 42 -14.03 -15.89 6.30
N ILE A 43 -13.04 -16.61 6.83
CA ILE A 43 -12.06 -17.36 6.01
C ILE A 43 -12.80 -18.40 5.18
N GLY A 44 -12.67 -18.31 3.86
CA GLY A 44 -13.37 -19.17 2.90
C GLY A 44 -14.67 -18.58 2.34
N LEU A 45 -15.09 -17.40 2.80
CA LEU A 45 -16.15 -16.62 2.17
C LEU A 45 -15.56 -15.55 1.26
N ASN A 46 -16.21 -15.32 0.12
CA ASN A 46 -15.89 -14.19 -0.74
C ASN A 46 -16.39 -12.88 -0.13
N ALA A 47 -15.73 -11.76 -0.45
CA ALA A 47 -16.11 -10.43 0.04
C ALA A 47 -17.59 -10.11 -0.23
N ASP A 48 -18.07 -10.43 -1.44
CA ASP A 48 -19.45 -10.17 -1.86
C ASP A 48 -20.46 -10.99 -1.04
N GLN A 49 -20.10 -12.22 -0.64
CA GLN A 49 -20.95 -13.07 0.20
C GLN A 49 -21.07 -12.50 1.61
N ILE A 50 -19.96 -12.01 2.16
CA ILE A 50 -19.94 -11.39 3.48
C ILE A 50 -20.81 -10.13 3.48
N GLU A 51 -20.69 -9.29 2.45
CA GLU A 51 -21.52 -8.10 2.31
C GLU A 51 -23.01 -8.45 2.16
N ALA A 52 -23.33 -9.50 1.39
CA ALA A 52 -24.71 -9.97 1.26
C ALA A 52 -25.31 -10.43 2.61
N PHE A 53 -24.53 -11.15 3.43
CA PHE A 53 -24.97 -11.55 4.77
C PHE A 53 -25.16 -10.36 5.71
N GLU A 54 -24.22 -9.42 5.73
CA GLU A 54 -24.34 -8.20 6.54
C GLU A 54 -25.55 -7.35 6.12
N ARG A 55 -25.82 -7.21 4.80
CA ARG A 55 -27.01 -6.52 4.28
C ARG A 55 -28.31 -7.22 4.63
N ALA A 56 -28.32 -8.55 4.69
CA ALA A 56 -29.48 -9.33 5.14
C ALA A 56 -29.71 -9.26 6.66
N GLY A 57 -28.83 -8.59 7.41
CA GLY A 57 -28.95 -8.41 8.87
C GLY A 57 -28.26 -9.50 9.68
N PHE A 58 -27.49 -10.39 9.06
CA PHE A 58 -26.65 -11.33 9.80
C PHE A 58 -25.46 -10.61 10.43
N VAL A 59 -25.13 -10.99 11.66
CA VAL A 59 -23.99 -10.45 12.40
C VAL A 59 -22.84 -11.44 12.29
N MET A 60 -21.76 -11.02 11.65
CA MET A 60 -20.58 -11.87 11.46
C MET A 60 -19.89 -12.20 12.80
N SER A 61 -19.25 -13.36 12.87
CA SER A 61 -18.57 -13.79 14.09
C SER A 61 -17.44 -12.84 14.49
N GLY A 62 -17.42 -12.45 15.76
CA GLY A 62 -16.40 -11.55 16.33
C GLY A 62 -16.79 -10.07 16.39
N SER A 63 -17.81 -9.62 15.63
CA SER A 63 -18.21 -8.21 15.60
C SER A 63 -19.02 -7.75 16.83
N ARG A 64 -19.51 -8.67 17.65
CA ARG A 64 -20.26 -8.34 18.89
C ARG A 64 -19.35 -8.05 20.08
N HIS A 65 -18.06 -8.35 20.01
CA HIS A 65 -17.15 -8.17 21.14
C HIS A 65 -16.28 -6.93 20.95
N GLY A 66 -16.64 -5.83 21.62
CA GLY A 66 -16.02 -4.52 21.41
C GLY A 66 -14.50 -4.48 21.59
N ARG A 67 -13.92 -5.24 22.54
CA ARG A 67 -12.45 -5.30 22.71
C ARG A 67 -11.77 -5.98 21.54
N MET A 68 -12.33 -7.08 21.02
CA MET A 68 -11.75 -7.79 19.87
C MET A 68 -11.88 -6.94 18.61
N ASP A 69 -13.02 -6.29 18.41
CA ASP A 69 -13.22 -5.42 17.27
C ASP A 69 -12.29 -4.20 17.28
N ALA A 70 -12.06 -3.59 18.44
CA ALA A 70 -11.07 -2.52 18.59
C ALA A 70 -9.65 -3.00 18.24
N VAL A 71 -9.25 -4.19 18.70
CA VAL A 71 -7.96 -4.79 18.36
C VAL A 71 -7.86 -5.07 16.86
N ARG A 72 -8.90 -5.61 16.24
CA ARG A 72 -8.98 -5.88 14.80
C ARG A 72 -8.82 -4.58 14.01
N THR A 73 -9.66 -3.59 14.27
CA THR A 73 -9.62 -2.29 13.60
C THR A 73 -8.25 -1.62 13.76
N ARG A 74 -7.62 -1.72 14.95
CA ARG A 74 -6.26 -1.23 15.15
C ARG A 74 -5.25 -1.92 14.23
N LYS A 75 -5.28 -3.25 14.13
CA LYS A 75 -4.40 -4.01 13.24
C LYS A 75 -4.61 -3.62 11.77
N GLU A 76 -5.88 -3.48 11.34
CA GLU A 76 -6.23 -3.03 9.99
C GLU A 76 -5.67 -1.65 9.70
N HIS A 77 -5.89 -0.68 10.60
CA HIS A 77 -5.34 0.67 10.47
C HIS A 77 -3.82 0.70 10.45
N GLN A 78 -3.14 -0.18 11.19
CA GLN A 78 -1.69 -0.28 11.21
C GLN A 78 -1.14 -0.65 9.83
N VAL A 79 -1.74 -1.65 9.18
CA VAL A 79 -1.35 -2.09 7.83
C VAL A 79 -1.67 -1.00 6.80
N ILE A 80 -2.88 -0.43 6.85
CA ILE A 80 -3.28 0.65 5.93
C ILE A 80 -2.36 1.87 6.08
N SER A 81 -2.04 2.28 7.31
CA SER A 81 -1.13 3.40 7.57
C SER A 81 0.28 3.14 7.02
N ALA A 82 0.77 1.91 7.15
CA ALA A 82 2.06 1.51 6.61
C ALA A 82 2.06 1.55 5.08
N GLU A 83 1.06 0.96 4.43
CA GLU A 83 0.90 0.97 2.96
C GLU A 83 0.77 2.39 2.41
N GLN A 84 -0.06 3.23 3.04
CA GLN A 84 -0.22 4.63 2.65
C GLN A 84 1.08 5.41 2.76
N ARG A 85 1.84 5.23 3.85
CA ARG A 85 3.14 5.86 4.04
C ARG A 85 4.14 5.42 2.97
N GLN A 86 4.17 4.14 2.63
CA GLN A 86 5.04 3.61 1.57
C GLN A 86 4.65 4.16 0.20
N SER A 87 3.36 4.18 -0.13
CA SER A 87 2.84 4.75 -1.37
C SER A 87 3.25 6.23 -1.52
N GLN A 88 3.07 7.03 -0.47
CA GLN A 88 3.49 8.43 -0.44
C GLN A 88 5.01 8.60 -0.61
N LEU A 89 5.82 7.76 0.05
CA LEU A 89 7.28 7.81 -0.10
C LEU A 89 7.72 7.44 -1.51
N SER A 90 7.09 6.43 -2.12
CA SER A 90 7.34 6.05 -3.51
C SER A 90 7.00 7.19 -4.47
N GLN A 91 5.85 7.84 -4.28
CA GLN A 91 5.46 9.01 -5.08
C GLN A 91 6.47 10.14 -4.94
N LYS A 92 6.86 10.50 -3.71
CA LYS A 92 7.87 11.55 -3.46
C LYS A 92 9.21 11.25 -4.13
N ARG A 93 9.63 9.98 -4.18
CA ARG A 93 10.86 9.56 -4.88
C ARG A 93 10.74 9.74 -6.38
N LEU A 94 9.60 9.36 -6.97
CA LEU A 94 9.32 9.55 -8.39
C LEU A 94 9.27 11.03 -8.75
N ASP A 95 8.59 11.85 -7.94
CA ASP A 95 8.51 13.30 -8.14
C ASP A 95 9.89 13.97 -8.07
N ARG A 96 10.74 13.54 -7.12
CA ARG A 96 12.11 14.03 -7.01
C ARG A 96 12.93 13.67 -8.24
N ALA A 97 12.88 12.41 -8.70
CA ALA A 97 13.60 11.97 -9.89
C ALA A 97 13.14 12.74 -11.14
N ARG A 98 11.83 13.01 -11.27
CA ARG A 98 11.28 13.81 -12.37
C ARG A 98 11.80 15.25 -12.34
N LYS A 99 11.81 15.89 -11.16
CA LYS A 99 12.36 17.25 -10.99
C LYS A 99 13.85 17.30 -11.29
N GLU A 100 14.62 16.30 -10.84
CA GLU A 100 16.05 16.21 -11.12
C GLU A 100 16.32 16.07 -12.62
N ALA A 101 15.55 15.25 -13.34
CA ALA A 101 15.64 15.13 -14.79
C ALA A 101 15.30 16.43 -15.53
N GLU A 102 14.27 17.15 -15.09
CA GLU A 102 13.88 18.44 -15.64
C GLU A 102 14.99 19.50 -15.43
N ILE A 103 15.58 19.55 -14.24
CA ILE A 103 16.71 20.45 -13.95
C ILE A 103 17.92 20.13 -14.84
N ILE A 104 18.24 18.84 -15.03
CA ILE A 104 19.33 18.43 -15.92
C ILE A 104 19.07 18.84 -17.36
N HIS A 105 17.82 18.71 -17.84
CA HIS A 105 17.44 19.16 -19.18
C HIS A 105 17.62 20.67 -19.34
N GLN A 106 17.04 21.47 -18.42
CA GLN A 106 17.17 22.93 -18.43
C GLN A 106 18.64 23.38 -18.37
N PHE A 107 19.48 22.68 -17.61
CA PHE A 107 20.91 22.97 -17.54
C PHE A 107 21.64 22.68 -18.85
N ARG A 108 21.32 21.56 -19.52
CA ARG A 108 21.88 21.22 -20.84
C ARG A 108 21.50 22.27 -21.88
N ASP A 109 20.24 22.68 -21.94
CA ASP A 109 19.77 23.72 -22.86
C ASP A 109 20.52 25.04 -22.64
N MET A 110 20.72 25.43 -21.37
CA MET A 110 21.47 26.64 -21.04
C MET A 110 22.93 26.57 -21.51
N VAL A 111 23.61 25.45 -21.28
CA VAL A 111 25.00 25.27 -21.75
C VAL A 111 25.07 25.30 -23.28
N ASP A 112 24.15 24.64 -23.97
CA ASP A 112 24.10 24.64 -25.44
C ASP A 112 23.89 26.07 -25.98
N THR A 113 22.99 26.86 -25.37
CA THR A 113 22.79 28.26 -25.77
C THR A 113 24.02 29.13 -25.53
N MET A 114 24.78 28.91 -24.47
CA MET A 114 26.04 29.62 -24.20
C MET A 114 27.15 29.24 -25.20
N GLN A 115 27.20 27.99 -25.65
CA GLN A 115 28.18 27.54 -26.64
C GLN A 115 27.89 28.05 -28.07
N HIS A 116 26.62 28.31 -28.39
CA HIS A 116 26.20 28.81 -29.70
C HIS A 116 26.19 30.34 -29.82
N GLN A 117 26.66 31.07 -28.82
CA GLN A 117 26.75 32.53 -28.88
C GLN A 117 27.97 32.92 -29.75
N PRO A 118 27.78 33.46 -30.97
CA PRO A 118 28.92 33.87 -31.78
C PRO A 118 29.63 35.02 -31.09
N ALA A 119 30.94 34.87 -30.90
CA ALA A 119 31.81 35.95 -30.46
C ALA A 119 31.65 37.13 -31.43
N ASN A 120 31.20 38.27 -30.89
CA ASN A 120 31.12 39.54 -31.59
C ASN A 120 32.49 40.22 -31.59
#